data_AF-A0A834YQV3-F1
#
_entry.id   AF-A0A834YQV3-F1
#
_cell.length_a   1.000
_cell.length_b   1.000
_cell.length_c   1.000
_cell.angle_alpha   90.00
_cell.angle_beta   90.00
_cell.angle_gamma   90.00
#
_symmetry.space_group_name_H-M   'P 1'
#
loop_
_entity.id
_entity.type
_entity.pdbx_description
1 polymer ?
#
loop_
_entity_poly.entity_id
_entity_poly.type
_entity_poly.pdbx_seq_one_letter_code
_entity_poly.pdbx_strand_id
1 'polypeptide(L)'
;MIRNMNLSRLKSLISTTETLNHQFMQRCSVSGTAKGKGKIKTAQPLKRSIVPKKKGAAPPSSGGGGRVNEATDRLNKMIDSCLKAPTPIRYLTPKQKDREAQREKLGLISKDRQRELDMLKAKKSGKDGEESPTIMGTPGLDLISLGLVDAEDVPKYELTVEDGRRLAKEYSRALMRRHRARRAAETTLLRLKKEAIEALPENLKAAALVPDLTPFPVNRFMATLTPPIEGYIEKIKEAARKNIGKEKLR
;
A
#
# COMPACT_ATOMS: atom_id res chain seq x y z
N MET A 1 28.62 -29.72 45.38
CA MET A 1 29.15 -28.34 45.36
C MET A 1 28.23 -27.48 44.51
N ILE A 2 27.31 -26.75 45.13
CA ILE A 2 26.33 -25.90 44.45
C ILE A 2 26.78 -24.45 44.68
N ARG A 3 27.15 -23.74 43.61
CA ARG A 3 27.51 -22.32 43.67
C ARG A 3 26.23 -21.50 43.73
N ASN A 4 25.92 -20.98 44.92
CA ASN A 4 24.97 -19.89 45.10
C ASN A 4 25.50 -18.63 44.40
N MET A 5 24.78 -18.14 43.39
CA MET A 5 25.03 -16.81 42.83
C MET A 5 24.02 -15.84 43.43
N ASN A 6 24.52 -14.93 44.27
CA ASN A 6 23.78 -13.84 44.89
C ASN A 6 23.30 -12.84 43.81
N LEU A 7 21.99 -12.70 43.66
CA LEU A 7 21.31 -11.78 42.73
C LEU A 7 21.09 -10.35 43.29
N SER A 8 21.78 -9.96 44.36
CA SER A 8 21.46 -8.74 45.12
C SER A 8 22.11 -7.43 44.63
N ARG A 9 22.45 -7.29 43.34
CA ARG A 9 23.06 -6.05 42.80
C ARG A 9 22.55 -5.60 41.42
N LEU A 10 21.24 -5.64 41.20
CA LEU A 10 20.64 -4.89 40.10
C LEU A 10 19.78 -3.76 40.68
N LYS A 11 20.36 -2.55 40.71
CA LYS A 11 19.61 -1.32 40.97
C LYS A 11 18.57 -1.16 39.85
N SER A 12 17.31 -0.98 40.23
CA SER A 12 16.22 -0.69 39.30
C SER A 12 16.41 0.70 38.70
N LEU A 13 16.82 0.77 37.44
CA LEU A 13 16.67 1.97 36.61
C LEU A 13 15.19 2.10 36.26
N ILE A 14 14.41 2.71 37.16
CA ILE A 14 13.10 3.24 36.83
C ILE A 14 13.37 4.53 36.06
N SER A 15 13.54 4.43 34.74
CA SER A 15 13.39 5.59 33.88
C SER A 15 11.90 5.78 33.61
N THR A 16 11.38 6.90 34.10
CA THR A 16 10.09 7.46 33.73
C THR A 16 10.05 7.65 32.23
N THR A 17 9.47 6.69 31.51
CA THR A 17 9.11 6.84 30.10
C THR A 17 7.86 7.71 30.07
N GLU A 18 8.06 9.02 30.04
CA GLU A 18 7.03 9.95 29.63
C GLU A 18 6.65 9.59 28.19
N THR A 19 5.52 8.91 28.05
CA THR A 19 4.94 8.58 26.75
C THR A 19 4.43 9.87 26.12
N LEU A 20 5.31 10.55 25.37
CA LEU A 20 4.95 11.64 24.48
C LEU A 20 4.13 11.07 23.32
N ASN A 21 2.85 10.82 23.60
CA ASN A 21 1.83 10.50 22.62
C ASN A 21 1.55 11.78 21.82
N HIS A 22 2.45 12.17 20.91
CA HIS A 22 2.12 13.12 19.86
C HIS A 22 1.14 12.44 18.90
N GLN A 23 -0.14 12.54 19.22
CA GLN A 23 -1.23 12.21 18.30
C GLN A 23 -1.14 13.16 17.11
N PHE A 24 -0.37 12.79 16.08
CA PHE A 24 -0.48 13.38 14.75
C PHE A 24 -1.81 12.93 14.13
N MET A 25 -2.91 13.45 14.66
CA MET A 25 -4.22 13.38 14.02
C MET A 25 -4.17 14.28 12.80
N GLN A 26 -3.77 13.70 11.66
CA GLN A 26 -3.86 14.33 10.36
C GLN A 26 -5.35 14.63 10.10
N ARG A 27 -5.77 15.86 10.41
CA ARG A 27 -7.10 16.36 10.05
C ARG A 27 -7.07 16.66 8.56
N CYS A 28 -7.29 15.62 7.75
CA CYS A 28 -7.64 15.80 6.35
C CYS A 28 -8.97 16.55 6.29
N SER A 29 -8.93 17.84 5.98
CA SER A 29 -10.12 18.57 5.53
C SER A 29 -10.51 17.97 4.18
N VAL A 30 -11.48 17.05 4.19
CA VAL A 30 -12.08 16.52 2.97
C VAL A 30 -12.68 17.72 2.24
N SER A 31 -12.13 18.05 1.07
CA SER A 31 -12.69 19.07 0.20
C SER A 31 -14.16 18.74 -0.05
N GLY A 32 -15.01 19.71 0.21
CA GLY A 32 -16.46 19.54 0.13
C GLY A 32 -16.85 18.86 -1.18
N THR A 33 -17.54 17.72 -1.06
CA THR A 33 -18.26 17.14 -2.17
C THR A 33 -19.19 18.21 -2.75
N ALA A 34 -19.11 18.43 -4.06
CA ALA A 34 -20.02 19.34 -4.74
C ALA A 34 -21.47 18.89 -4.46
N LYS A 35 -22.16 19.66 -3.62
CA LYS A 35 -23.58 19.49 -3.36
C LYS A 35 -24.33 19.51 -4.69
N GLY A 36 -25.09 18.45 -4.95
CA GLY A 36 -26.21 18.45 -5.88
C GLY A 36 -25.87 18.16 -7.34
N LYS A 37 -25.65 16.89 -7.70
CA LYS A 37 -26.06 16.43 -9.03
C LYS A 37 -27.59 16.35 -9.02
N GLY A 38 -28.24 17.32 -9.67
CA GLY A 38 -29.68 17.31 -9.92
C GLY A 38 -30.10 16.01 -10.60
N LYS A 39 -31.29 15.52 -10.24
CA LYS A 39 -31.94 14.35 -10.84
C LYS A 39 -32.01 14.53 -12.37
N ILE A 40 -31.11 13.88 -13.10
CA ILE A 40 -31.23 13.75 -14.55
C ILE A 40 -32.36 12.73 -14.76
N LYS A 41 -33.49 13.19 -15.30
CA LYS A 41 -34.59 12.33 -15.72
C LYS A 41 -34.05 11.34 -16.75
N THR A 42 -34.15 10.06 -16.45
CA THR A 42 -33.84 8.94 -17.35
C THR A 42 -34.74 9.04 -18.58
N ALA A 43 -34.21 9.49 -19.72
CA ALA A 43 -34.75 9.40 -21.11
C ALA A 43 -34.64 10.67 -21.97
N GLN A 44 -33.84 11.69 -21.62
CA GLN A 44 -33.52 12.77 -22.58
C GLN A 44 -32.34 12.37 -23.47
N PRO A 45 -32.50 12.33 -24.82
CA PRO A 45 -31.40 12.05 -25.73
C PRO A 45 -30.39 13.21 -25.70
N LEU A 46 -29.13 12.89 -25.39
CA LEU A 46 -28.02 13.84 -25.41
C LEU A 46 -27.86 14.44 -26.81
N LYS A 47 -27.95 15.76 -26.93
CA LYS A 47 -27.70 16.49 -28.17
C LYS A 47 -26.26 16.26 -28.61
N ARG A 48 -26.07 15.42 -29.63
CA ARG A 48 -24.77 15.24 -30.30
C ARG A 48 -24.47 16.50 -31.11
N SER A 49 -23.31 17.10 -30.91
CA SER A 49 -22.85 18.24 -31.71
C SER A 49 -22.58 17.79 -33.14
N ILE A 50 -23.34 18.36 -34.08
CA ILE A 50 -23.10 18.19 -35.52
C ILE A 50 -22.02 19.21 -35.91
N VAL A 51 -20.88 18.73 -36.37
CA VAL A 51 -19.81 19.58 -36.91
C VAL A 51 -20.12 19.87 -38.39
N PRO A 52 -20.39 21.12 -38.80
CA PRO A 52 -20.60 21.44 -40.21
C PRO A 52 -19.27 21.43 -40.97
N LYS A 53 -19.22 20.70 -42.10
CA LYS A 53 -18.11 20.79 -43.05
C LYS A 53 -18.23 22.10 -43.83
N LYS A 54 -17.32 23.06 -43.59
CA LYS A 54 -17.22 24.28 -44.40
C LYS A 54 -16.42 23.98 -45.68
N LYS A 55 -17.08 24.15 -46.83
CA LYS A 55 -16.51 24.08 -48.18
C LYS A 55 -15.75 25.39 -48.46
N GLY A 56 -14.50 25.27 -48.92
CA GLY A 56 -13.75 26.26 -49.72
C GLY A 56 -13.55 27.68 -49.19
N ALA A 57 -12.31 28.00 -48.77
CA ALA A 57 -11.69 29.32 -48.96
C ALA A 57 -10.16 29.21 -48.81
N ALA A 58 -9.45 30.04 -49.58
CA ALA A 58 -8.02 30.04 -49.92
C ALA A 58 -7.05 30.25 -48.71
N PRO A 59 -5.71 30.10 -48.89
CA PRO A 59 -4.77 29.93 -47.78
C PRO A 59 -4.51 31.27 -47.07
N PRO A 60 -4.45 31.31 -45.73
CA PRO A 60 -3.98 32.50 -45.05
C PRO A 60 -2.46 32.56 -45.08
N SER A 61 -1.99 33.75 -45.44
CA SER A 61 -0.61 34.21 -45.45
C SER A 61 0.08 34.04 -44.09
N SER A 62 1.38 33.80 -44.17
CA SER A 62 2.36 33.94 -43.11
C SER A 62 2.22 35.26 -42.34
N GLY A 63 2.21 35.18 -41.01
CA GLY A 63 2.43 36.32 -40.13
C GLY A 63 1.31 36.49 -39.10
N GLY A 64 1.56 36.08 -37.86
CA GLY A 64 0.67 36.36 -36.74
C GLY A 64 0.77 35.32 -35.64
N GLY A 65 1.64 35.58 -34.66
CA GLY A 65 1.71 34.80 -33.43
C GLY A 65 0.40 34.89 -32.65
N GLY A 66 -0.47 33.91 -32.86
CA GLY A 66 -1.69 33.69 -32.11
C GLY A 66 -1.62 32.31 -31.46
N ARG A 67 -2.02 32.21 -30.19
CA ARG A 67 -2.09 30.97 -29.40
C ARG A 67 -2.69 29.83 -30.23
N VAL A 68 -1.84 29.00 -30.84
CA VAL A 68 -2.25 27.87 -31.64
C VAL A 68 -2.76 26.81 -30.67
N ASN A 69 -4.08 26.77 -30.52
CA ASN A 69 -4.89 25.61 -30.16
C ASN A 69 -4.23 24.62 -29.18
N GLU A 70 -4.26 24.93 -27.89
CA GLU A 70 -3.82 24.03 -26.82
C GLU A 70 -4.49 22.63 -26.92
N ALA A 71 -5.70 22.57 -27.47
CA ALA A 71 -6.41 21.33 -27.78
C ALA A 71 -5.76 20.50 -28.91
N THR A 72 -5.24 21.13 -29.97
CA THR A 72 -4.52 20.41 -31.03
C THR A 72 -3.14 19.96 -30.55
N ASP A 73 -2.48 20.76 -29.72
CA ASP A 73 -1.20 20.36 -29.13
C ASP A 73 -1.35 19.19 -28.15
N ARG A 74 -2.43 19.18 -27.34
CA ARG A 74 -2.78 18.04 -26.50
C ARG A 74 -3.09 16.79 -27.34
N LEU A 75 -3.82 16.95 -28.44
CA LEU A 75 -4.11 15.85 -29.37
C LEU A 75 -2.83 15.32 -30.03
N ASN A 76 -1.95 16.19 -30.50
CA ASN A 76 -0.66 15.82 -31.10
C ASN A 76 0.24 15.12 -30.08
N LYS A 77 0.31 15.62 -28.84
CA LYS A 77 1.05 14.97 -27.74
C LYS A 77 0.48 13.58 -27.41
N MET A 78 -0.84 13.43 -27.41
CA MET A 78 -1.50 12.14 -27.20
C MET A 78 -1.17 11.18 -28.34
N ILE A 79 -1.28 11.61 -29.60
CA ILE A 79 -0.92 10.81 -30.77
C ILE A 79 0.55 10.39 -30.70
N ASP A 80 1.45 11.31 -30.41
CA ASP A 80 2.87 11.04 -30.22
C ASP A 80 3.11 10.03 -29.10
N SER A 81 2.39 10.14 -27.98
CA SER A 81 2.52 9.21 -26.86
C SER A 81 2.08 7.80 -27.23
N CYS A 82 1.01 7.66 -28.03
CA CYS A 82 0.54 6.37 -28.52
C CYS A 82 1.51 5.75 -29.53
N LEU A 83 2.07 6.56 -30.43
CA LEU A 83 3.06 6.12 -31.42
C LEU A 83 4.43 5.80 -30.79
N LYS A 84 4.78 6.49 -29.69
CA LYS A 84 6.03 6.27 -28.92
C LYS A 84 5.83 5.33 -27.73
N ALA A 85 4.64 4.76 -27.54
CA ALA A 85 4.41 3.81 -26.46
C ALA A 85 5.37 2.60 -26.60
N PRO A 86 5.90 2.06 -25.49
CA PRO A 86 6.64 0.81 -25.54
C PRO A 86 5.71 -0.28 -26.08
N THR A 87 6.19 -1.02 -27.10
CA THR A 87 5.53 -2.27 -27.44
C THR A 87 5.63 -3.20 -26.23
N PRO A 88 4.60 -4.01 -25.95
CA PRO A 88 4.65 -4.98 -24.87
C PRO A 88 5.92 -5.82 -24.99
N ILE A 89 6.65 -5.97 -23.88
CA ILE A 89 8.00 -6.54 -23.82
C ILE A 89 8.00 -7.87 -24.58
N ARG A 90 8.61 -7.87 -25.76
CA ARG A 90 8.81 -9.08 -26.55
C ARG A 90 10.14 -9.68 -26.12
N TYR A 91 10.10 -10.90 -25.60
CA TYR A 91 11.32 -11.63 -25.27
C TYR A 91 12.14 -11.88 -26.56
N LEU A 92 13.32 -11.28 -26.64
CA LEU A 92 14.28 -11.54 -27.73
C LEU A 92 15.06 -12.82 -27.44
N THR A 93 15.15 -13.70 -28.43
CA THR A 93 16.00 -14.89 -28.34
C THR A 93 17.48 -14.49 -28.36
N PRO A 94 18.41 -15.32 -27.83
CA PRO A 94 19.84 -15.01 -27.81
C PRO A 94 20.41 -14.60 -29.17
N LYS A 95 20.06 -15.33 -30.24
CA LYS A 95 20.45 -15.00 -31.63
C LYS A 95 19.99 -13.62 -32.10
N GLN A 96 18.83 -13.15 -31.62
CA GLN A 96 18.30 -11.82 -31.97
C GLN A 96 19.06 -10.72 -31.23
N LYS A 97 19.44 -10.96 -29.96
CA LYS A 97 20.27 -10.05 -29.17
C LYS A 97 21.65 -9.87 -29.80
N ASP A 98 22.27 -10.96 -30.26
CA ASP A 98 23.59 -10.88 -30.92
C ASP A 98 23.53 -10.10 -32.23
N ARG A 99 22.43 -10.26 -33.00
CA ARG A 99 22.19 -9.50 -34.23
C ARG A 99 21.97 -8.02 -33.95
N GLU A 100 21.25 -7.67 -32.88
CA GLU A 100 21.10 -6.28 -32.45
C GLU A 100 22.44 -5.70 -31.99
N ALA A 101 23.25 -6.44 -31.25
CA ALA A 101 24.60 -6.01 -30.88
C ALA A 101 25.52 -5.79 -32.09
N GLN A 102 25.42 -6.62 -33.14
CA GLN A 102 26.13 -6.40 -34.41
C GLN A 102 25.62 -5.15 -35.15
N ARG A 103 24.31 -4.91 -35.14
CA ARG A 103 23.71 -3.69 -35.72
C ARG A 103 24.13 -2.44 -34.96
N GLU A 104 24.19 -2.50 -33.63
CA GLU A 104 24.73 -1.44 -32.78
C GLU A 104 26.18 -1.13 -33.10
N LYS A 105 27.02 -2.16 -33.32
CA LYS A 105 28.42 -1.97 -33.77
C LYS A 105 28.51 -1.29 -35.14
N LEU A 106 27.54 -1.49 -36.01
CA LEU A 106 27.41 -0.84 -37.32
C LEU A 106 26.69 0.52 -37.25
N GLY A 107 26.31 0.99 -36.06
CA GLY A 107 25.63 2.28 -35.85
C GLY A 107 24.12 2.28 -36.11
N LEU A 108 23.50 1.12 -36.38
CA LEU A 108 22.05 0.99 -36.54
C LEU A 108 21.39 0.64 -35.21
N ILE A 109 20.88 1.64 -34.51
CA ILE A 109 20.24 1.49 -33.19
C ILE A 109 18.71 1.39 -33.35
N SER A 110 18.08 0.40 -32.70
CA SER A 110 16.62 0.29 -32.65
C SER A 110 16.00 1.34 -31.72
N LYS A 111 14.72 1.70 -31.95
CA LYS A 111 14.01 2.66 -31.07
C LYS A 111 13.91 2.17 -29.62
N ASP A 112 13.80 0.86 -29.41
CA ASP A 112 13.75 0.28 -28.06
C ASP A 112 15.10 0.37 -27.37
N ARG A 113 16.20 0.14 -28.09
CA ARG A 113 17.56 0.29 -27.54
C ARG A 113 17.90 1.75 -27.21
N GLN A 114 17.44 2.70 -28.03
CA GLN A 114 17.57 4.13 -27.72
C GLN A 114 16.86 4.47 -26.39
N ARG A 115 15.64 3.95 -26.17
CA ARG A 115 14.91 4.14 -24.90
C ARG A 115 15.64 3.51 -23.72
N GLU A 116 16.25 2.33 -23.88
CA GLU A 116 17.07 1.71 -22.83
C GLU A 116 18.28 2.58 -22.47
N LEU A 117 18.98 3.10 -23.48
CA LEU A 117 20.11 4.00 -23.27
C LEU A 117 19.70 5.31 -22.59
N ASP A 118 18.56 5.88 -22.96
CA ASP A 118 18.03 7.09 -22.33
C ASP A 118 17.59 6.84 -20.88
N MET A 119 16.96 5.69 -20.60
CA MET A 119 16.64 5.27 -19.23
C MET A 119 17.90 5.03 -18.39
N LEU A 120 18.95 4.43 -18.96
CA LEU A 120 20.23 4.22 -18.28
C LEU A 120 20.94 5.54 -18.01
N LYS A 121 20.88 6.50 -18.95
CA LYS A 121 21.39 7.87 -18.75
C LYS A 121 20.62 8.60 -17.65
N ALA A 122 19.28 8.53 -17.67
CA ALA A 122 18.42 9.15 -16.65
C ALA A 122 18.63 8.52 -15.26
N LYS A 123 18.85 7.21 -15.18
CA LYS A 123 19.22 6.53 -13.92
C LYS A 123 20.61 6.92 -13.43
N LYS A 124 21.54 7.20 -14.33
CA LYS A 124 22.90 7.62 -13.99
C LYS A 124 22.92 9.06 -13.47
N SER A 125 22.10 9.95 -14.02
CA SER A 125 21.92 11.32 -13.50
C SER A 125 21.11 11.40 -12.20
N GLY A 126 20.39 10.33 -11.84
CA GLY A 126 19.68 10.22 -10.55
C GLY A 126 20.47 9.51 -9.45
N LYS A 127 21.77 9.26 -9.68
CA LYS A 127 22.64 8.49 -8.77
C LYS A 127 23.70 9.34 -8.07
N ASP A 128 23.51 10.65 -8.03
CA ASP A 128 24.22 11.57 -7.14
C ASP A 128 23.33 11.88 -5.93
N GLY A 129 22.96 10.83 -5.19
CA GLY A 129 22.21 10.94 -3.94
C GLY A 129 23.08 10.36 -2.84
N GLU A 130 23.55 11.23 -1.96
CA GLU A 130 24.22 10.92 -0.70
C GLU A 130 23.47 9.82 0.06
N GLU A 131 24.19 9.06 0.90
CA GLU A 131 23.66 8.02 1.80
C GLU A 131 22.77 8.64 2.91
N SER A 132 21.70 9.34 2.54
CA SER A 132 20.67 9.74 3.47
C SER A 132 19.99 8.48 3.99
N PRO A 133 19.78 8.35 5.32
CA PRO A 133 19.18 7.16 5.90
C PRO A 133 17.86 6.85 5.22
N THR A 134 17.65 5.58 4.86
CA THR A 134 16.44 5.13 4.18
C THR A 134 15.23 5.47 5.05
N ILE A 135 14.50 6.50 4.63
CA ILE A 135 13.28 6.98 5.24
C ILE A 135 12.26 5.84 5.27
N MET A 136 12.00 5.31 6.47
CA MET A 136 10.96 4.30 6.69
C MET A 136 9.63 5.02 6.94
N GLY A 137 8.89 5.29 5.86
CA GLY A 137 7.60 5.97 5.97
C GLY A 137 7.21 6.77 4.74
N THR A 138 6.16 7.57 4.88
CA THR A 138 5.81 8.60 3.90
C THR A 138 6.83 9.73 3.98
N PRO A 139 7.41 10.15 2.84
CA PRO A 139 8.45 11.18 2.85
C PRO A 139 7.94 12.47 3.51
N GLY A 140 8.67 12.96 4.51
CA GLY A 140 8.34 14.19 5.25
C GLY A 140 7.53 14.01 6.54
N LEU A 141 7.17 12.79 6.93
CA LEU A 141 6.56 12.48 8.24
C LEU A 141 7.49 11.67 9.17
N ASP A 142 8.75 11.54 8.81
CA ASP A 142 9.72 10.82 9.64
C ASP A 142 10.17 11.70 10.81
N LEU A 143 10.52 11.06 11.92
CA LEU A 143 10.97 11.76 13.14
C LEU A 143 12.20 12.65 12.88
N ILE A 144 13.03 12.27 11.91
CA ILE A 144 14.20 13.06 11.46
C ILE A 144 13.74 14.28 10.64
N SER A 145 12.84 14.07 9.67
CA SER A 145 12.29 15.13 8.81
C SER A 145 11.47 16.16 9.61
N LEU A 146 10.86 15.73 10.73
CA LEU A 146 10.11 16.59 11.64
C LEU A 146 11.01 17.31 12.66
N GLY A 147 12.32 17.05 12.68
CA GLY A 147 13.27 17.67 13.61
C GLY A 147 13.11 17.21 15.06
N LEU A 148 12.49 16.05 15.31
CA LEU A 148 12.34 15.47 16.65
C LEU A 148 13.54 14.59 17.03
N VAL A 149 14.22 14.01 16.04
CA VAL A 149 15.38 13.12 16.24
C VAL A 149 16.48 13.52 15.28
N ASP A 150 17.66 13.83 15.81
CA ASP A 150 18.82 14.10 14.99
C ASP A 150 19.34 12.81 14.36
N ALA A 151 19.68 12.87 13.06
CA ALA A 151 20.12 11.70 12.30
C ALA A 151 21.43 11.10 12.83
N GLU A 152 22.24 11.93 13.50
CA GLU A 152 23.54 11.55 14.06
C GLU A 152 23.40 10.72 15.36
N ASP A 153 22.33 10.95 16.12
CA ASP A 153 22.08 10.28 17.39
C ASP A 153 21.48 8.88 17.24
N VAL A 154 21.08 8.49 16.02
CA VAL A 154 20.50 7.19 15.76
C VAL A 154 21.59 6.12 15.87
N PRO A 155 21.56 5.23 16.88
CA PRO A 155 22.57 4.20 17.04
C PRO A 155 22.56 3.25 15.84
N LYS A 156 23.67 3.23 15.11
CA LYS A 156 23.88 2.32 13.99
C LYS A 156 24.30 0.97 14.53
N TYR A 157 23.41 -0.02 14.45
CA TYR A 157 23.73 -1.40 14.79
C TYR A 157 24.27 -2.12 13.55
N GLU A 158 25.50 -2.61 13.63
CA GLU A 158 26.08 -3.47 12.60
C GLU A 158 25.51 -4.89 12.73
N LEU A 159 24.36 -5.14 12.11
CA LEU A 159 24.00 -6.51 11.79
C LEU A 159 24.83 -6.91 10.55
N THR A 160 25.63 -7.97 10.66
CA THR A 160 26.36 -8.45 9.49
C THR A 160 25.37 -8.71 8.36
N VAL A 161 25.68 -8.23 7.14
CA VAL A 161 24.79 -8.35 5.98
C VAL A 161 24.44 -9.83 5.72
N GLU A 162 25.35 -10.73 6.07
CA GLU A 162 25.16 -12.18 5.97
C GLU A 162 24.11 -12.71 6.94
N ASP A 163 24.16 -12.33 8.21
CA ASP A 163 23.19 -12.78 9.21
C ASP A 163 21.79 -12.21 8.94
N GLY A 164 21.71 -10.96 8.51
CA GLY A 164 20.45 -10.38 8.04
C GLY A 164 19.83 -11.18 6.87
N ARG A 165 20.65 -11.56 5.88
CA ARG A 165 20.20 -12.40 4.75
C ARG A 165 19.79 -13.81 5.19
N ARG A 166 20.48 -14.40 6.16
CA ARG A 166 20.16 -15.72 6.71
C ARG A 166 18.82 -15.69 7.46
N LEU A 167 18.64 -14.74 8.38
CA LEU A 167 17.40 -14.59 9.16
C LEU A 167 16.18 -14.33 8.26
N ALA A 168 16.30 -13.46 7.27
CA ALA A 168 15.21 -13.17 6.33
C ALA A 168 14.80 -14.40 5.52
N LYS A 169 15.77 -15.23 5.08
CA LYS A 169 15.50 -16.49 4.38
C LYS A 169 14.79 -17.50 5.27
N GLU A 170 15.22 -17.66 6.52
CA GLU A 170 14.58 -18.57 7.47
C GLU A 170 13.17 -18.14 7.85
N TYR A 171 12.96 -16.85 8.11
CA TYR A 171 11.62 -16.29 8.33
C TYR A 171 10.69 -16.57 7.14
N SER A 172 11.17 -16.31 5.92
CA SER A 172 10.42 -16.57 4.69
C SER A 172 10.08 -18.05 4.54
N ARG A 173 11.02 -18.95 4.85
CA ARG A 173 10.81 -20.41 4.83
C ARG A 173 9.75 -20.82 5.85
N ALA A 174 9.85 -20.35 7.09
CA ALA A 174 8.90 -20.65 8.16
C ALA A 174 7.49 -20.15 7.82
N LEU A 175 7.37 -18.92 7.31
CA LEU A 175 6.10 -18.32 6.90
C LEU A 175 5.44 -19.13 5.78
N MET A 176 6.20 -19.51 4.76
CA MET A 176 5.66 -20.31 3.65
C MET A 176 5.29 -21.73 4.08
N ARG A 177 5.98 -22.31 5.06
CA ARG A 177 5.63 -23.61 5.64
C ARG A 177 4.29 -23.52 6.39
N ARG A 178 4.11 -22.50 7.25
CA ARG A 178 2.84 -22.21 7.94
C ARG A 178 1.69 -21.96 6.96
N HIS A 179 1.95 -21.19 5.91
CA HIS A 179 0.94 -20.88 4.89
C HIS A 179 0.45 -22.11 4.13
N ARG A 180 1.38 -22.99 3.73
CA ARG A 180 1.02 -24.26 3.08
C ARG A 180 0.22 -25.17 4.00
N ALA A 181 0.63 -25.28 5.27
CA ALA A 181 -0.11 -26.07 6.26
C ALA A 181 -1.53 -25.53 6.47
N ARG A 182 -1.68 -24.20 6.59
CA ARG A 182 -2.99 -23.54 6.68
C ARG A 182 -3.85 -23.81 5.45
N ARG A 183 -3.30 -23.63 4.24
CA ARG A 183 -4.02 -23.92 2.99
C ARG A 183 -4.50 -25.36 2.93
N ALA A 184 -3.63 -26.32 3.26
CA ALA A 184 -4.00 -27.73 3.28
C ALA A 184 -5.16 -28.00 4.25
N ALA A 185 -5.08 -27.46 5.47
CA ALA A 185 -6.15 -27.58 6.47
C ALA A 185 -7.48 -26.92 6.04
N GLU A 186 -7.43 -25.74 5.43
CA GLU A 186 -8.62 -25.06 4.91
C GLU A 186 -9.25 -25.84 3.74
N THR A 187 -8.43 -26.41 2.85
CA THR A 187 -8.92 -27.24 1.74
C THR A 187 -9.55 -28.54 2.20
N THR A 188 -8.97 -29.20 3.21
CA THR A 188 -9.54 -30.44 3.77
C THR A 188 -10.84 -30.14 4.50
N LEU A 189 -10.89 -29.07 5.30
CA LEU A 189 -12.10 -28.63 5.97
C LEU A 189 -13.22 -28.29 4.99
N LEU A 190 -12.90 -27.61 3.88
CA LEU A 190 -13.87 -27.30 2.83
C LEU A 190 -14.40 -28.57 2.15
N ARG A 191 -13.52 -29.54 1.85
CA ARG A 191 -13.91 -30.83 1.26
C ARG A 191 -14.86 -31.58 2.21
N LEU A 192 -14.47 -31.75 3.47
CA LEU A 192 -15.28 -32.43 4.48
C LEU A 192 -16.61 -31.72 4.72
N LYS A 193 -16.65 -30.37 4.69
CA LYS A 193 -17.91 -29.61 4.77
C LYS A 193 -18.86 -29.96 3.63
N LYS A 194 -18.36 -30.09 2.40
CA LYS A 194 -19.18 -30.43 1.24
C LYS A 194 -19.71 -31.86 1.33
N GLU A 195 -18.84 -32.81 1.66
CA GLU A 195 -19.22 -34.22 1.86
C GLU A 195 -20.27 -34.37 2.96
N ALA A 196 -20.12 -33.62 4.07
CA ALA A 196 -21.10 -33.61 5.16
C ALA A 196 -22.46 -33.06 4.72
N ILE A 197 -22.51 -31.99 3.90
CA ILE A 197 -23.76 -31.47 3.36
C ILE A 197 -24.40 -32.48 2.41
N GLU A 198 -23.60 -33.17 1.59
CA GLU A 198 -24.09 -34.17 0.65
C GLU A 198 -24.66 -35.42 1.35
N ALA A 199 -24.14 -35.77 2.54
CA ALA A 199 -24.65 -36.89 3.33
C ALA A 199 -26.00 -36.61 4.03
N LEU A 200 -26.47 -35.36 4.07
CA LEU A 200 -27.76 -35.03 4.72
C LEU A 200 -28.98 -35.53 3.92
N PRO A 201 -30.16 -35.65 4.52
CA PRO A 201 -31.42 -35.83 3.79
C PRO A 201 -31.80 -34.58 2.96
N GLU A 202 -32.51 -34.75 1.84
CA GLU A 202 -32.78 -33.69 0.84
C GLU A 202 -33.44 -32.42 1.42
N ASN A 203 -34.37 -32.59 2.36
CA ASN A 203 -35.03 -31.49 3.06
C ASN A 203 -34.03 -30.61 3.87
N LEU A 204 -33.01 -31.21 4.47
CA LEU A 204 -31.99 -30.51 5.25
C LEU A 204 -30.85 -29.98 4.37
N LYS A 205 -30.56 -30.62 3.23
CA LYS A 205 -29.57 -30.12 2.25
C LYS A 205 -29.93 -28.73 1.76
N ALA A 206 -31.21 -28.50 1.41
CA ALA A 206 -31.68 -27.22 0.90
C ALA A 206 -31.46 -26.08 1.92
N ALA A 207 -31.73 -26.34 3.20
CA ALA A 207 -31.50 -25.38 4.28
C ALA A 207 -30.00 -25.13 4.53
N ALA A 208 -29.17 -26.17 4.49
CA ALA A 208 -27.73 -26.07 4.75
C ALA A 208 -26.94 -25.32 3.66
N LEU A 209 -27.46 -25.24 2.44
CA LEU A 209 -26.85 -24.49 1.34
C LEU A 209 -27.03 -22.98 1.46
N VAL A 210 -28.03 -22.53 2.22
CA VAL A 210 -28.29 -21.10 2.44
C VAL A 210 -27.24 -20.52 3.39
N PRO A 211 -26.50 -19.46 2.99
CA PRO A 211 -25.57 -18.78 3.88
C PRO A 211 -26.30 -18.14 5.06
N ASP A 212 -25.82 -18.39 6.27
CA ASP A 212 -26.30 -17.70 7.47
C ASP A 212 -25.82 -16.25 7.48
N LEU A 213 -26.77 -15.31 7.56
CA LEU A 213 -26.54 -13.86 7.58
C LEU A 213 -26.61 -13.28 8.99
N THR A 214 -26.76 -14.11 10.03
CA THR A 214 -26.71 -13.64 11.41
C THR A 214 -25.33 -12.99 11.70
N PRO A 215 -25.30 -11.79 12.29
CA PRO A 215 -24.04 -11.12 12.59
C PRO A 215 -23.27 -11.92 13.65
N PHE A 216 -21.94 -11.83 13.62
CA PHE A 216 -21.14 -12.45 14.66
C PHE A 216 -21.48 -11.90 16.05
N PRO A 217 -21.49 -12.75 17.09
CA PRO A 217 -21.84 -12.32 18.44
C PRO A 217 -20.82 -11.30 18.96
N VAL A 218 -21.33 -10.22 19.56
CA VAL A 218 -20.51 -9.12 20.10
C VAL A 218 -19.56 -9.61 21.21
N ASN A 219 -19.92 -10.69 21.89
CA ASN A 219 -19.12 -11.30 22.98
C ASN A 219 -17.93 -12.13 22.49
N ARG A 220 -17.62 -12.15 21.19
CA ARG A 220 -16.43 -12.82 20.66
C ARG A 220 -15.20 -11.93 20.87
N PHE A 221 -14.56 -12.09 22.02
CA PHE A 221 -13.32 -11.38 22.34
C PHE A 221 -12.13 -11.90 21.53
N MET A 222 -11.25 -11.00 21.12
CA MET A 222 -9.95 -11.36 20.59
C MET A 222 -9.08 -11.89 21.73
N ALA A 223 -8.22 -12.87 21.44
CA ALA A 223 -7.24 -13.33 22.41
C ALA A 223 -6.29 -12.17 22.78
N THR A 224 -6.26 -11.81 24.05
CA THR A 224 -5.35 -10.82 24.63
C THR A 224 -4.06 -11.48 25.08
N LEU A 225 -2.97 -10.69 25.19
CA LEU A 225 -1.67 -11.18 25.65
C LEU A 225 -1.71 -11.73 27.08
N THR A 226 -2.55 -11.13 27.93
CA THR A 226 -2.76 -11.53 29.31
C THR A 226 -4.21 -11.95 29.53
N PRO A 227 -4.47 -12.93 30.43
CA PRO A 227 -5.83 -13.30 30.80
C PRO A 227 -6.56 -12.15 31.52
N PRO A 228 -7.91 -12.18 31.59
CA PRO A 228 -8.69 -11.17 32.31
C PRO A 228 -8.33 -11.09 33.80
N ILE A 229 -8.30 -9.87 34.34
CA ILE A 229 -8.03 -9.62 35.76
C ILE A 229 -9.32 -9.82 36.56
N GLU A 230 -9.26 -10.63 37.61
CA GLU A 230 -10.38 -10.89 38.52
C GLU A 230 -10.87 -9.60 39.20
N GLY A 231 -12.19 -9.41 39.25
CA GLY A 231 -12.82 -8.26 39.90
C GLY A 231 -12.53 -6.89 39.25
N TYR A 232 -11.91 -6.83 38.07
CA TYR A 232 -11.60 -5.54 37.40
C TYR A 232 -12.88 -4.73 37.11
N ILE A 233 -13.92 -5.39 36.62
CA ILE A 233 -15.22 -4.77 36.33
C ILE A 233 -15.88 -4.26 37.63
N GLU A 234 -15.76 -5.00 38.72
CA GLU A 234 -16.32 -4.62 40.02
C GLU A 234 -15.62 -3.38 40.56
N LYS A 235 -14.28 -3.35 40.51
CA LYS A 235 -13.48 -2.17 40.89
C LYS A 235 -13.84 -0.93 40.07
N ILE A 236 -14.06 -1.07 38.76
CA ILE A 236 -14.53 0.05 37.91
C ILE A 236 -15.91 0.52 38.35
N LYS A 237 -16.86 -0.41 38.57
CA LYS A 237 -18.22 -0.07 39.00
C LYS A 237 -18.22 0.62 40.36
N GLU A 238 -17.40 0.14 41.30
CA GLU A 238 -17.23 0.77 42.62
C GLU A 238 -16.61 2.17 42.52
N ALA A 239 -15.57 2.34 41.70
CA ALA A 239 -14.96 3.65 41.47
C ALA A 239 -15.94 4.63 40.82
N ALA A 240 -16.72 4.19 39.84
CA ALA A 240 -17.77 4.99 39.20
C ALA A 240 -18.84 5.42 40.21
N ARG A 241 -19.31 4.50 41.07
CA ARG A 241 -20.25 4.81 42.15
C ARG A 241 -19.69 5.86 43.12
N LYS A 242 -18.40 5.79 43.47
CA LYS A 242 -17.74 6.78 44.35
C LYS A 242 -17.62 8.17 43.71
N ASN A 243 -17.49 8.26 42.39
CA ASN A 243 -17.30 9.53 41.68
C ASN A 243 -18.62 10.25 41.34
N ILE A 244 -19.74 9.53 41.18
CA ILE A 244 -21.06 10.10 40.86
C ILE A 244 -21.55 11.10 41.94
N GLY A 245 -21.10 10.98 43.19
CA GLY A 245 -21.47 11.89 44.27
C GLY A 245 -20.64 13.18 44.38
N LYS A 246 -19.59 13.38 43.57
CA LYS A 246 -18.65 14.50 43.70
C LYS A 246 -18.80 15.62 42.67
N GLU A 247 -19.67 15.49 41.66
CA GLU A 247 -19.98 16.56 40.71
C GLU A 247 -21.42 17.06 40.90
N LYS A 248 -21.59 18.07 41.76
CA LYS A 248 -22.55 19.19 41.63
C LYS A 248 -22.38 20.15 42.81
N LEU A 249 -21.46 21.10 42.62
CA LEU A 249 -21.40 22.38 43.34
C LEU A 249 -20.76 23.38 42.37
N ARG A 250 -21.55 23.82 41.40
CA ARG A 250 -21.34 25.03 40.60
C ARG A 250 -22.68 25.70 40.43
#